data_AF-A0A0M3ALL5-F1
#
_entry.id   AF-A0A0M3ALL5-F1
#
_cell.length_a   1.000
_cell.length_b   1.000
_cell.length_c   1.000
_cell.angle_alpha   90.00
_cell.angle_beta   90.00
_cell.angle_gamma   90.00
#
_symmetry.space_group_name_H-M   'P 1'
#
loop_
_entity.id
_entity.type
_entity.pdbx_description
1 polymer ?
#
loop_
_entity_poly.entity_id
_entity_poly.type
_entity_poly.pdbx_seq_one_letter_code
_entity_poly.pdbx_strand_id
1 'polypeptide(L)' 'VAEIGAAFLCAALGMEPSEREDHAAYLASWLTVLRGDKRAIFQAATAAQAASDFILAAAEAAPAQRAA' A
#
# COMPACT_ATOMS: atom_id res chain seq x y z
N VAL A 1 -6.07 1.78 2.31
CA VAL A 1 -5.59 1.62 0.91
C VAL A 1 -4.10 1.90 0.83
N ALA A 2 -3.65 3.15 1.04
CA ALA A 2 -2.24 3.53 0.86
C ALA A 2 -1.25 2.70 1.70
N GLU A 3 -1.49 2.52 3.00
CA GLU A 3 -0.60 1.68 3.84
C GLU A 3 -0.56 0.21 3.40
N ILE A 4 -1.70 -0.34 3.02
CA ILE A 4 -1.77 -1.72 2.51
C ILE A 4 -0.95 -1.84 1.22
N GLY A 5 -1.04 -0.84 0.34
CA GLY A 5 -0.23 -0.77 -0.88
C GLY A 5 1.25 -0.60 -0.58
N ALA A 6 1.60 0.25 0.38
CA ALA A 6 2.98 0.39 0.84
C ALA A 6 3.53 -0.92 1.39
N ALA A 7 2.74 -1.67 2.17
CA ALA A 7 3.12 -2.99 2.66
C ALA A 7 3.31 -4.01 1.51
N PHE A 8 2.43 -4.01 0.50
CA PHE A 8 2.58 -4.85 -0.69
C PHE A 8 3.85 -4.53 -1.47
N LEU A 9 4.15 -3.24 -1.67
CA LEU A 9 5.38 -2.80 -2.33
C LEU A 9 6.62 -3.16 -1.51
N CYS A 10 6.60 -2.97 -0.19
CA CYS A 10 7.70 -3.35 0.69
C CYS A 10 7.98 -4.86 0.57
N ALA A 11 6.94 -5.68 0.65
CA ALA A 11 7.06 -7.13 0.48
C ALA A 11 7.60 -7.52 -0.91
N ALA A 12 7.11 -6.89 -1.98
CA ALA A 12 7.54 -7.16 -3.35
C ALA A 12 9.00 -6.75 -3.61
N LEU A 13 9.47 -5.68 -2.97
CA LEU A 13 10.81 -5.12 -3.17
C LEU A 13 11.83 -5.61 -2.13
N GLY A 14 11.43 -6.47 -1.18
CA GLY A 14 12.28 -6.93 -0.09
C GLY A 14 12.70 -5.82 0.87
N MET A 15 11.85 -4.80 1.03
CA MET A 15 12.08 -3.67 1.95
C MET A 15 11.39 -3.93 3.29
N GLU A 16 12.05 -3.53 4.37
CA GLU A 16 11.44 -3.49 5.70
C GLU A 16 10.45 -2.31 5.79
N PRO A 17 9.23 -2.49 6.31
CA PRO A 17 8.33 -1.38 6.57
C PRO A 17 8.91 -0.46 7.65
N SER A 18 8.98 0.84 7.38
CA SER A 18 9.35 1.83 8.40
C SER A 18 8.13 2.34 9.15
N GLU A 19 8.19 2.36 10.49
CA GLU A 19 7.19 3.07 11.29
C GLU A 19 7.28 4.59 11.06
N ARG A 20 6.12 5.23 10.99
CA ARG A 20 5.94 6.69 10.98
C ARG A 20 4.92 7.08 12.03
N GLU A 21 5.21 8.14 12.78
CA GLU A 21 4.35 8.62 13.87
C GLU A 21 2.94 9.02 13.40
N ASP A 22 2.77 9.40 12.14
CA ASP A 22 1.48 9.82 11.56
C ASP A 22 0.54 8.66 11.20
N HIS A 23 1.00 7.40 11.25
CA HIS A 23 0.17 6.22 10.93
C HIS A 23 -0.97 5.96 11.92
N ALA A 24 -0.78 6.32 13.19
CA ALA A 24 -1.81 6.06 14.21
C ALA A 24 -3.06 6.95 14.06
N ALA A 25 -2.94 8.10 13.38
CA ALA A 25 -3.97 9.13 13.34
C ALA A 25 -5.30 8.67 12.71
N TYR A 26 -5.28 7.65 11.86
CA TYR A 26 -6.47 7.14 11.16
C TYR A 26 -7.00 5.80 11.69
N LEU A 27 -6.33 5.19 12.68
CA LEU A 27 -6.78 3.91 13.24
C LEU A 27 -8.21 3.97 13.78
N ALA A 28 -8.58 5.06 14.46
CA ALA A 28 -9.94 5.24 14.99
C ALA A 28 -11.01 5.30 13.87
N SER A 29 -10.67 5.94 12.74
CA SER A 29 -11.54 6.00 11.56
C SER A 29 -11.68 4.61 10.92
N TRP A 30 -10.57 3.90 10.72
CA TRP A 30 -10.59 2.54 10.18
C TRP A 30 -11.36 1.56 11.05
N LEU A 31 -11.22 1.64 12.38
CA LEU A 31 -12.01 0.79 13.29
C LEU A 31 -13.52 1.05 13.15
N THR A 32 -13.93 2.29 12.91
CA THR A 32 -15.34 2.63 12.64
C THR A 32 -15.82 2.02 11.33
N VAL A 33 -15.04 2.18 10.26
CA VAL A 33 -15.35 1.61 8.93
C VAL A 33 -15.45 0.08 9.00
N LEU A 34 -14.48 -0.59 9.62
CA LEU A 34 -14.42 -2.05 9.68
C LEU A 34 -15.53 -2.66 10.54
N ARG A 35 -16.02 -1.94 11.56
CA ARG A 35 -17.20 -2.33 12.33
C ARG A 35 -18.49 -2.20 11.51
N GLY A 36 -18.58 -1.17 10.66
CA GLY A 36 -19.76 -0.91 9.83
C GLY A 36 -19.83 -1.75 8.56
N ASP A 37 -18.69 -2.11 7.98
CA ASP A 37 -18.60 -2.90 6.74
C ASP A 37 -17.46 -3.93 6.81
N LYS A 38 -17.84 -5.21 6.95
CA LYS A 38 -16.91 -6.35 6.98
C LYS A 38 -16.18 -6.56 5.65
N ARG A 39 -16.66 -5.98 4.54
CA ARG A 39 -16.04 -6.07 3.22
C ARG A 39 -15.07 -4.92 2.94
N ALA A 40 -15.06 -3.87 3.75
CA ALA A 40 -14.24 -2.69 3.53
C ALA A 40 -12.73 -3.03 3.43
N ILE A 41 -12.25 -3.98 4.24
CA ILE A 41 -10.85 -4.41 4.18
C ILE A 41 -10.49 -5.06 2.84
N PHE A 42 -11.39 -5.87 2.28
CA PHE A 42 -11.18 -6.53 0.99
C PHE A 42 -11.20 -5.52 -0.16
N GLN A 43 -12.14 -4.57 -0.14
CA GLN A 43 -12.19 -3.50 -1.13
C GLN A 43 -10.92 -2.65 -1.08
N ALA A 44 -10.47 -2.30 0.13
CA ALA A 44 -9.23 -1.54 0.32
C ALA A 44 -8.00 -2.31 -0.16
N ALA A 45 -7.96 -3.64 0.05
CA ALA A 45 -6.90 -4.52 -0.44
C ALA A 45 -6.91 -4.64 -1.97
N THR A 46 -8.07 -4.80 -2.60
CA THR A 46 -8.20 -4.84 -4.07
C THR A 46 -7.67 -3.54 -4.70
N ALA A 47 -8.07 -2.39 -4.16
CA ALA A 47 -7.58 -1.09 -4.64
C ALA A 47 -6.07 -0.93 -4.41
N ALA A 48 -5.57 -1.38 -3.26
CA ALA A 48 -4.13 -1.36 -2.94
C ALA A 48 -3.32 -2.26 -3.87
N GLN A 49 -3.82 -3.45 -4.21
CA GLN A 49 -3.18 -4.37 -5.15
C GLN A 49 -3.07 -3.72 -6.54
N ALA A 50 -4.18 -3.21 -7.09
CA ALA A 50 -4.18 -2.55 -8.39
C ALA A 50 -3.20 -1.36 -8.47
N ALA A 51 -3.10 -0.56 -7.40
CA ALA A 51 -2.14 0.53 -7.34
C ALA A 51 -0.69 0.04 -7.26
N SER A 52 -0.43 -1.02 -6.49
CA SER A 52 0.91 -1.60 -6.35
C SER A 52 1.38 -2.23 -7.67
N ASP A 53 0.51 -2.99 -8.33
CA ASP A 53 0.77 -3.60 -9.64
C ASP A 53 1.11 -2.54 -10.68
N PHE A 54 0.36 -1.44 -10.70
CA PHE A 54 0.63 -0.31 -11.59
C PHE A 54 2.03 0.29 -11.35
N ILE A 55 2.41 0.51 -10.08
CA ILE A 55 3.71 1.07 -9.73
C ILE A 55 4.85 0.13 -10.14
N LEU A 56 4.72 -1.17 -9.86
CA LEU A 56 5.73 -2.18 -10.22
C LEU A 56 5.88 -2.29 -11.74
N ALA A 57 4.78 -2.36 -12.49
CA ALA A 57 4.80 -2.40 -13.94
C ALA A 57 5.44 -1.13 -14.55
N ALA A 58 5.16 0.04 -13.97
CA ALA A 58 5.77 1.31 -14.41
C ALA A 58 7.28 1.34 -14.10
N ALA A 59 7.72 0.77 -12.98
CA ALA A 59 9.13 0.69 -12.62
C ALA A 59 9.92 -0.25 -13.55
N GLU A 60 9.31 -1.34 -14.02
CA GLU A 60 9.92 -2.26 -15.00
C GLU A 60 9.95 -1.69 -16.42
N ALA A 61 8.93 -0.90 -16.80
CA ALA A 61 8.84 -0.28 -18.12
C ALA A 61 9.76 0.95 -18.30
N ALA A 62 10.28 1.51 -17.20
CA ALA A 62 11.25 2.59 -17.27
C ALA A 62 12.59 2.05 -17.78
N PRO A 63 13.16 2.55 -18.90
CA PRO A 63 14.52 2.20 -19.27
C PRO A 63 15.43 2.53 -18.09
N ALA A 64 16.43 1.67 -17.82
CA ALA A 64 17.38 1.78 -16.70
C ALA A 64 18.15 3.11 -16.73
N GLN A 65 17.48 4.20 -16.36
CA GLN A 65 18.05 5.52 -16.25
C GLN A 65 18.29 5.76 -14.77
N ARG A 66 19.36 5.13 -14.27
CA ARG A 66 20.16 5.54 -13.11
C ARG A 66 21.28 4.52 -12.85
N ALA A 67 22.43 4.78 -13.47
CA ALA A 67 23.74 4.69 -12.84
C ALA A 67 24.71 5.50 -13.72
N ALA A 68 24.93 6.75 -13.32
CA ALA A 68 26.10 7.56 -13.70
C ALA A 68 27.08 7.50 -12.54
#